data_AF-A0A2V8NPH3-F1
#
_entry.id   AF-A0A2V8NPH3-F1
#
_cell.length_a   1.000
_cell.length_b   1.000
_cell.length_c   1.000
_cell.angle_alpha   90.00
_cell.angle_beta   90.00
_cell.angle_gamma   90.00
#
_symmetry.space_group_name_H-M   'P 1'
#
loop_
_entity.id
_entity.type
_entity.pdbx_description
1 polymer ?
#
loop_
_entity_poly.entity_id
_entity_poly.type
_entity_poly.pdbx_seq_one_letter_code
_entity_poly.pdbx_strand_id
1 'polypeptide(L)'
;MNRIRLILAAVIFLLSFNIHPALSQQPAPTGLALEVTYFKGRPPAYQPVPGPDSKPNGAWFGLFGHIPSWQPPAGFLPVQAVNILSRVEGDAVRISVSVFVGARFHEKELPVANYLIRENENVSTDDLKQFGVEPFEIKVSRVSPISTALPQVVNRTESIAVLNIAANNSTLPSYKLQLRNLSNKSIIALGINELVNNRLRKSGTPRGQEGLPLIEAGAIYNHTVSGAYNAQSAPGGYMPDAPPNQEIIITTAVFADGSYEGDAQTAAAMIGFRMGEKIQVQKLIPLIQAALNETGTDVSQAIEKFKARVASLSNEADADSVSALQQAFPSLNQKVKADLKEVIEVSLNGVKFDLLKSLQQFEKAEMQSLNAAAFHDWLGQTKERYEQWLARL
;
A
#
# COMPACT_ATOMS: atom_id res chain seq x y z
N MET A 1 0.85 -64.20 -26.16
CA MET A 1 0.18 -64.94 -25.05
C MET A 1 0.44 -64.20 -23.75
N ASN A 2 -0.65 -63.85 -23.03
CA ASN A 2 -0.81 -63.50 -21.61
C ASN A 2 0.08 -62.38 -21.02
N ARG A 3 -0.39 -61.14 -20.80
CA ARG A 3 -1.33 -60.65 -19.75
C ARG A 3 -1.01 -61.14 -18.34
N ILE A 4 -0.61 -60.21 -17.45
CA ILE A 4 -1.22 -59.94 -16.13
C ILE A 4 -0.86 -58.50 -15.72
N ARG A 5 -1.86 -57.78 -15.20
CA ARG A 5 -1.83 -56.42 -14.65
C ARG A 5 -1.32 -56.46 -13.21
N LEU A 6 -0.57 -55.46 -12.77
CA LEU A 6 -0.66 -54.99 -11.37
C LEU A 6 -0.51 -53.47 -11.32
N ILE A 7 -1.53 -52.85 -10.75
CA ILE A 7 -1.64 -51.43 -10.44
C ILE A 7 -0.89 -51.21 -9.13
N LEU A 8 0.00 -50.22 -9.06
CA LEU A 8 0.38 -49.62 -7.79
C LEU A 8 0.57 -48.11 -7.99
N ALA A 9 -0.40 -47.36 -7.47
CA ALA A 9 -0.33 -45.91 -7.33
C ALA A 9 0.63 -45.59 -6.17
N ALA A 10 1.71 -44.87 -6.47
CA ALA A 10 2.56 -44.28 -5.45
C ALA A 10 2.11 -42.82 -5.24
N VAL A 11 1.38 -42.60 -4.16
CA VAL A 11 1.05 -41.28 -3.62
C VAL A 11 2.34 -40.72 -3.01
N ILE A 12 2.95 -39.74 -3.67
CA ILE A 12 4.03 -38.94 -3.09
C ILE A 12 3.37 -37.93 -2.16
N PHE A 13 3.45 -38.18 -0.85
CA PHE A 13 3.22 -37.18 0.18
C PHE A 13 4.36 -36.15 0.10
N LEU A 14 4.09 -35.01 -0.53
CA LEU A 14 4.90 -33.81 -0.31
C LEU A 14 4.61 -33.31 1.10
N LEU A 15 5.53 -33.61 2.02
CA LEU A 15 5.67 -32.92 3.29
C LEU A 15 5.97 -31.45 2.99
N SER A 16 4.94 -30.62 2.99
CA SER A 16 5.09 -29.17 3.07
C SER A 16 5.74 -28.84 4.41
N PHE A 17 7.06 -28.66 4.41
CA PHE A 17 7.74 -27.99 5.50
C PHE A 17 7.09 -26.61 5.63
N ASN A 18 6.41 -26.38 6.76
CA ASN A 18 6.11 -25.04 7.25
C ASN A 18 7.45 -24.39 7.61
N ILE A 19 8.18 -23.92 6.59
CA ILE A 19 9.25 -22.96 6.77
C ILE A 19 8.54 -21.69 7.22
N HIS A 20 8.45 -21.53 8.54
CA HIS A 20 8.29 -20.20 9.10
C HIS A 20 9.42 -19.37 8.50
N PRO A 21 9.15 -18.27 7.77
CA PRO A 21 10.24 -17.41 7.37
C PRO A 21 11.01 -17.07 8.63
N ALA A 22 12.30 -17.43 8.66
CA ALA A 22 13.22 -16.97 9.68
C ALA A 22 12.97 -15.46 9.81
N LEU A 23 12.78 -14.98 11.04
CA LEU A 23 12.66 -13.56 11.34
C LEU A 23 13.71 -12.82 10.53
N SER A 24 13.30 -12.18 9.44
CA SER A 24 14.19 -11.40 8.62
C SER A 24 14.73 -10.33 9.55
N GLN A 25 16.03 -10.36 9.80
CA GLN A 25 16.68 -9.31 10.57
C GLN A 25 16.33 -7.99 9.86
N GLN A 26 15.58 -7.13 10.54
CA GLN A 26 15.30 -5.80 10.01
C GLN A 26 16.66 -5.14 9.74
N PRO A 27 16.87 -4.58 8.54
CA PRO A 27 18.09 -3.85 8.24
C PRO A 27 18.34 -2.80 9.33
N ALA A 28 19.60 -2.67 9.75
CA ALA A 28 19.96 -1.67 10.73
C ALA A 28 19.50 -0.28 10.26
N PRO A 29 18.94 0.57 11.16
CA PRO A 29 18.52 1.90 10.78
C PRO A 29 19.72 2.71 10.27
N THR A 30 19.52 3.40 9.15
CA THR A 30 20.54 4.24 8.51
C THR A 30 20.90 5.48 9.33
N GLY A 31 19.99 5.90 10.24
CA GLY A 31 20.09 7.20 10.91
C GLY A 31 19.80 8.39 9.99
N LEU A 32 19.40 8.16 8.73
CA LEU A 32 19.07 9.20 7.76
C LEU A 32 17.56 9.29 7.49
N ALA A 33 17.04 10.51 7.43
CA ALA A 33 15.69 10.80 6.99
C ALA A 33 15.70 11.84 5.88
N LEU A 34 14.71 11.77 4.98
CA LEU A 34 14.40 12.90 4.10
C LEU A 34 13.44 13.83 4.81
N GLU A 35 13.81 15.10 4.85
CA GLU A 35 12.97 16.22 5.18
C GLU A 35 12.37 16.77 3.88
N VAL A 36 11.04 16.74 3.75
CA VAL A 36 10.33 17.13 2.54
C VAL A 36 9.40 18.30 2.86
N THR A 37 9.73 19.48 2.33
CA THR A 37 8.84 20.64 2.34
C THR A 37 7.98 20.60 1.09
N TYR A 38 6.76 20.09 1.23
CA TYR A 38 5.83 19.83 0.13
C TYR A 38 4.76 20.93 -0.05
N PHE A 39 4.62 21.82 0.95
CA PHE A 39 3.66 22.92 0.92
C PHE A 39 4.20 24.10 1.72
N LYS A 40 4.32 25.27 1.07
CA LYS A 40 4.88 26.46 1.69
C LYS A 40 4.10 26.89 2.94
N GLY A 41 4.80 27.15 4.04
CA GLY A 41 4.20 27.56 5.31
C GLY A 41 3.66 26.40 6.16
N ARG A 42 3.82 25.14 5.71
CA ARG A 42 3.60 23.96 6.57
C ARG A 42 4.93 23.39 7.07
N PRO A 43 4.93 22.73 8.24
CA PRO A 43 6.08 21.93 8.66
C PRO A 43 6.42 20.86 7.61
N PRO A 44 7.71 20.54 7.41
CA PRO A 44 8.11 19.48 6.51
C PRO A 44 7.64 18.11 7.02
N ALA A 45 7.46 17.18 6.09
CA ALA A 45 7.29 15.77 6.40
C ALA A 45 8.65 15.07 6.48
N TYR A 46 8.71 13.98 7.25
CA TYR A 46 9.93 13.19 7.41
C TYR A 46 9.67 11.75 7.04
N GLN A 47 10.57 11.18 6.23
CA GLN A 47 10.53 9.78 5.83
C GLN A 47 11.88 9.12 6.07
N PRO A 48 11.92 7.88 6.60
CA PRO A 48 13.19 7.18 6.83
C PRO A 48 13.82 6.81 5.49
N VAL A 49 15.14 6.98 5.37
CA VAL A 49 15.88 6.52 4.20
C VAL A 49 16.27 5.05 4.42
N PRO A 50 15.77 4.11 3.61
CA PRO A 50 16.13 2.70 3.76
C PRO A 50 17.59 2.46 3.34
N GLY A 51 18.20 1.40 3.90
CA GLY A 51 19.59 1.03 3.63
C GLY A 51 19.83 0.58 2.18
N PRO A 52 21.09 0.38 1.77
CA PRO A 52 21.45 0.09 0.38
C PRO A 52 20.88 -1.23 -0.14
N ASP A 53 20.72 -2.23 0.74
CA ASP A 53 20.17 -3.55 0.40
C ASP A 53 18.64 -3.59 0.46
N SER A 54 18.00 -2.48 0.81
CA SER A 54 16.54 -2.38 0.91
C SER A 54 15.94 -1.86 -0.39
N LYS A 55 14.68 -2.25 -0.66
CA LYS A 55 13.90 -1.62 -1.73
C LYS A 55 13.74 -0.12 -1.43
N PRO A 56 13.73 0.76 -2.47
CA PRO A 56 13.36 2.16 -2.29
C PRO A 56 12.03 2.28 -1.55
N ASN A 57 11.96 3.24 -0.63
CA ASN A 57 10.78 3.48 0.20
C ASN A 57 10.53 4.98 0.34
N GLY A 58 9.29 5.35 0.61
CA GLY A 58 8.91 6.74 0.85
C GLY A 58 7.40 6.94 0.91
N ALA A 59 6.94 8.12 0.54
CA ALA A 59 5.55 8.53 0.66
C ALA A 59 5.10 9.36 -0.55
N TRP A 60 3.78 9.43 -0.72
CA TRP A 60 3.15 10.35 -1.66
C TRP A 60 2.41 11.46 -0.92
N PHE A 61 2.34 12.62 -1.56
CA PHE A 61 1.81 13.88 -1.04
C PHE A 61 0.64 14.32 -1.92
N GLY A 62 -0.59 14.15 -1.43
CA GLY A 62 -1.80 14.63 -2.13
C GLY A 62 -2.13 16.11 -1.87
N LEU A 63 -1.45 16.74 -0.91
CA LEU A 63 -1.49 18.17 -0.67
C LEU A 63 -0.18 18.78 -1.15
N PHE A 64 -0.24 19.77 -2.03
CA PHE A 64 0.92 20.49 -2.54
C PHE A 64 0.51 21.87 -3.07
N GLY A 65 1.48 22.76 -3.25
CA GLY A 65 1.24 24.06 -3.87
C GLY A 65 1.02 23.93 -5.37
N HIS A 66 0.10 24.73 -5.94
CA HIS A 66 -0.13 24.80 -7.38
C HIS A 66 0.37 26.13 -7.91
N ILE A 67 0.95 26.12 -9.12
CA ILE A 67 1.38 27.33 -9.81
C ILE A 67 0.16 27.98 -10.46
N PRO A 68 -0.33 29.15 -9.97
CA PRO A 68 -1.62 29.69 -10.42
C PRO A 68 -1.65 30.08 -11.91
N SER A 69 -0.50 30.41 -12.48
CA SER A 69 -0.34 30.79 -13.89
C SER A 69 -0.11 29.62 -14.84
N TRP A 70 0.05 28.39 -14.32
CA TRP A 70 0.28 27.23 -15.16
C TRP A 70 -1.02 26.76 -15.80
N GLN A 71 -0.97 26.50 -17.11
CA GLN A 71 -2.08 25.92 -17.86
C GLN A 71 -1.72 24.52 -18.33
N PRO A 72 -2.56 23.51 -18.06
CA PRO A 72 -2.31 22.17 -18.53
C PRO A 72 -2.31 22.11 -20.07
N PRO A 73 -1.37 21.37 -20.69
CA PRO A 73 -1.47 21.03 -22.10
C PRO A 73 -2.80 20.33 -22.40
N ALA A 74 -3.27 20.43 -23.66
CA ALA A 74 -4.50 19.76 -24.07
C ALA A 74 -4.43 18.24 -23.80
N GLY A 75 -5.44 17.69 -23.13
CA GLY A 75 -5.50 16.27 -22.76
C GLY A 75 -4.65 15.89 -21.55
N PHE A 76 -4.04 16.85 -20.85
CA PHE A 76 -3.25 16.58 -19.65
C PHE A 76 -4.17 16.26 -18.45
N LEU A 77 -3.90 15.14 -17.77
CA LEU A 77 -4.64 14.71 -16.58
C LEU A 77 -4.13 15.49 -15.35
N PRO A 78 -5.01 15.91 -14.42
CA PRO A 78 -4.58 16.67 -13.25
C PRO A 78 -3.68 15.83 -12.35
N VAL A 79 -2.67 16.46 -11.75
CA VAL A 79 -1.84 15.85 -10.71
C VAL A 79 -2.68 15.65 -9.46
N GLN A 80 -2.70 14.43 -8.95
CA GLN A 80 -3.39 14.03 -7.74
C GLN A 80 -2.44 13.92 -6.55
N ALA A 81 -1.17 13.56 -6.81
CA ALA A 81 -0.15 13.47 -5.77
C ALA A 81 1.27 13.51 -6.35
N VAL A 82 2.23 13.90 -5.52
CA VAL A 82 3.67 13.78 -5.78
C VAL A 82 4.22 12.62 -4.95
N ASN A 83 4.88 11.65 -5.59
CA ASN A 83 5.49 10.50 -4.92
C ASN A 83 7.01 10.69 -4.81
N ILE A 84 7.57 10.41 -3.64
CA ILE A 84 9.00 10.53 -3.36
C ILE A 84 9.48 9.22 -2.76
N LEU A 85 10.40 8.55 -3.46
CA LEU A 85 11.05 7.33 -2.99
C LEU A 85 12.53 7.60 -2.74
N SER A 86 13.11 6.92 -1.77
CA SER A 86 14.52 7.06 -1.43
C SER A 86 15.18 5.74 -1.06
N ARG A 87 16.51 5.70 -1.19
CA ARG A 87 17.39 4.68 -0.63
C ARG A 87 18.82 5.20 -0.51
N VAL A 88 19.61 4.63 0.39
CA VAL A 88 21.06 4.84 0.40
C VAL A 88 21.68 4.24 -0.87
N GLU A 89 22.62 4.96 -1.47
CA GLU A 89 23.45 4.49 -2.59
C GLU A 89 24.87 5.02 -2.43
N GLY A 90 25.80 4.12 -2.09
CA GLY A 90 27.16 4.51 -1.70
C GLY A 90 27.15 5.37 -0.45
N ASP A 91 27.70 6.57 -0.56
CA ASP A 91 27.78 7.58 0.50
C ASP A 91 26.76 8.72 0.33
N ALA A 92 25.75 8.51 -0.52
CA ALA A 92 24.67 9.44 -0.80
C ALA A 92 23.29 8.75 -0.71
N VAL A 93 22.23 9.54 -0.89
CA VAL A 93 20.84 9.08 -0.94
C VAL A 93 20.30 9.32 -2.34
N ARG A 94 19.89 8.24 -3.01
CA ARG A 94 19.14 8.32 -4.26
C ARG A 94 17.70 8.67 -3.95
N ILE A 95 17.17 9.69 -4.61
CA ILE A 95 15.79 10.16 -4.48
C ILE A 95 15.14 10.12 -5.85
N SER A 96 14.00 9.47 -5.95
CA SER A 96 13.19 9.41 -7.16
C SER A 96 11.88 10.15 -6.92
N VAL A 97 11.56 11.08 -7.81
CA VAL A 97 10.33 11.89 -7.76
C VAL A 97 9.45 11.51 -8.95
N SER A 98 8.17 11.25 -8.69
CA SER A 98 7.16 11.00 -9.71
C SER A 98 5.86 11.72 -9.34
N VAL A 99 4.96 11.90 -10.31
CA VAL A 99 3.60 12.41 -10.08
C VAL A 99 2.57 11.34 -10.42
N PHE A 100 1.54 11.23 -9.59
CA PHE A 100 0.33 10.51 -9.91
C PHE A 100 -0.65 11.46 -10.58
N VAL A 101 -1.09 11.14 -11.79
CA VAL A 101 -2.07 11.93 -12.56
C VAL A 101 -3.33 11.11 -12.79
N GLY A 102 -4.49 11.78 -12.86
CA GLY A 102 -5.77 11.17 -13.21
C GLY A 102 -6.95 12.11 -12.93
N ALA A 103 -8.09 11.87 -13.56
CA ALA A 103 -9.28 12.70 -13.40
C ALA A 103 -9.95 12.48 -12.04
N ARG A 104 -9.92 11.24 -11.54
CA ARG A 104 -10.56 10.86 -10.28
C ARG A 104 -9.66 10.05 -9.34
N PHE A 105 -8.74 9.27 -9.89
CA PHE A 105 -7.84 8.41 -9.13
C PHE A 105 -6.39 8.59 -9.57
N HIS A 106 -5.46 7.84 -8.97
CA HIS A 106 -4.08 7.73 -9.45
C HIS A 106 -4.03 6.84 -10.70
N GLU A 107 -4.42 7.38 -11.86
CA GLU A 107 -4.55 6.62 -13.10
C GLU A 107 -3.20 6.28 -13.72
N LYS A 108 -2.22 7.18 -13.61
CA LYS A 108 -0.89 7.01 -14.17
C LYS A 108 0.18 7.60 -13.27
N GLU A 109 1.31 6.90 -13.13
CA GLU A 109 2.52 7.41 -12.49
C GLU A 109 3.50 7.90 -13.58
N LEU A 110 3.92 9.17 -13.51
CA LEU A 110 4.87 9.78 -14.43
C LEU A 110 6.18 10.10 -13.69
N PRO A 111 7.34 9.60 -14.13
CA PRO A 111 8.61 9.99 -13.54
C PRO A 111 8.87 11.48 -13.80
N VAL A 112 9.42 12.17 -12.80
CA VAL A 112 9.77 13.59 -12.87
C VAL A 112 11.28 13.75 -12.87
N ALA A 113 11.95 13.30 -11.81
CA ALA A 113 13.38 13.50 -11.63
C ALA A 113 14.02 12.43 -10.74
N ASN A 114 15.34 12.31 -10.84
CA ASN A 114 16.14 11.52 -9.92
C ASN A 114 17.31 12.37 -9.42
N TYR A 115 17.52 12.37 -8.10
CA TYR A 115 18.60 13.08 -7.44
C TYR A 115 19.49 12.10 -6.69
N LEU A 116 20.76 12.48 -6.51
CA LEU A 116 21.69 11.79 -5.63
C LEU A 116 22.27 12.87 -4.71
N ILE A 117 21.82 12.89 -3.45
CA ILE A 117 22.17 13.96 -2.50
C ILE A 117 22.79 13.38 -1.23
N ARG A 118 23.74 14.10 -0.65
CA ARG A 118 24.49 13.71 0.55
C ARG A 118 23.83 14.26 1.81
N GLU A 119 24.30 13.80 2.96
CA GLU A 119 23.86 14.32 4.25
C GLU A 119 24.06 15.84 4.33
N ASN A 120 23.01 16.54 4.79
CA ASN A 120 22.90 18.00 4.89
C ASN A 120 22.83 18.77 3.56
N GLU A 121 22.87 18.09 2.41
CA GLU A 121 22.54 18.70 1.13
C GLU A 121 21.02 18.82 0.97
N ASN A 122 20.61 19.85 0.23
CA ASN A 122 19.23 20.08 -0.17
C ASN A 122 19.12 20.16 -1.69
N VAL A 123 17.94 19.82 -2.21
CA VAL A 123 17.58 19.96 -3.61
C VAL A 123 16.16 20.47 -3.74
N SER A 124 15.94 21.33 -4.73
CA SER A 124 14.61 21.79 -5.13
C SER A 124 14.14 20.99 -6.34
N THR A 125 12.90 20.50 -6.32
CA THR A 125 12.34 19.71 -7.42
C THR A 125 11.70 20.60 -8.48
N ASP A 126 12.49 21.47 -9.10
CA ASP A 126 12.02 22.45 -10.10
C ASP A 126 11.30 21.81 -11.30
N ASP A 127 11.64 20.56 -11.61
CA ASP A 127 11.00 19.76 -12.65
C ASP A 127 9.50 19.52 -12.42
N LEU A 128 8.99 19.69 -11.18
CA LEU A 128 7.56 19.64 -10.88
C LEU A 128 6.76 20.78 -11.54
N LYS A 129 7.42 21.89 -11.89
CA LYS A 129 6.78 23.04 -12.54
C LYS A 129 6.15 22.67 -13.88
N GLN A 130 6.70 21.68 -14.59
CA GLN A 130 6.13 21.20 -15.87
C GLN A 130 4.72 20.59 -15.69
N PHE A 131 4.39 20.20 -14.45
CA PHE A 131 3.11 19.62 -14.06
C PHE A 131 2.21 20.58 -13.29
N GLY A 132 2.56 21.88 -13.23
CA GLY A 132 1.81 22.89 -12.50
C GLY A 132 1.91 22.81 -10.97
N VAL A 133 2.90 22.05 -10.47
CA VAL A 133 3.14 21.84 -9.05
C VAL A 133 4.30 22.73 -8.60
N GLU A 134 4.13 23.42 -7.47
CA GLU A 134 5.22 24.18 -6.85
C GLU A 134 6.37 23.22 -6.44
N PRO A 135 7.65 23.61 -6.60
CA PRO A 135 8.78 22.77 -6.23
C PRO A 135 8.73 22.34 -4.77
N PHE A 136 9.13 21.10 -4.52
CA PHE A 136 9.39 20.61 -3.18
C PHE A 136 10.86 20.88 -2.84
N GLU A 137 11.11 21.24 -1.59
CA GLU A 137 12.47 21.26 -1.05
C GLU A 137 12.71 19.95 -0.31
N ILE A 138 13.76 19.22 -0.70
CA ILE A 138 14.11 17.93 -0.12
C ILE A 138 15.52 18.03 0.45
N LYS A 139 15.69 17.62 1.71
CA LYS A 139 16.97 17.60 2.41
C LYS A 139 17.22 16.23 3.05
N VAL A 140 18.45 15.74 2.99
CA VAL A 140 18.86 14.58 3.80
C VAL A 140 19.34 15.08 5.16
N SER A 141 18.69 14.62 6.22
CA SER A 141 19.02 14.99 7.60
C SER A 141 19.37 13.75 8.40
N ARG A 142 20.40 13.85 9.23
CA ARG A 142 20.68 12.84 10.25
C ARG A 142 19.67 12.97 11.38
N VAL A 143 19.20 11.82 11.84
CA VAL A 143 18.27 11.69 12.96
C VAL A 143 19.06 11.25 14.17
N SER A 144 19.00 12.07 15.22
CA SER A 144 19.50 11.64 16.52
C SER A 144 18.46 10.70 17.16
N PRO A 145 18.84 9.50 17.62
CA PRO A 145 17.93 8.64 18.36
C PRO A 145 17.42 9.39 19.59
N ILE A 146 16.10 9.35 19.82
CA ILE A 146 15.51 9.84 21.06
C ILE A 146 14.87 8.68 21.79
N SER A 147 14.99 8.68 23.12
CA SER A 147 14.22 7.79 23.97
C SER A 147 12.82 8.38 24.13
N THR A 148 11.81 7.67 23.67
CA THR A 148 10.40 8.11 23.77
C THR A 148 9.68 7.32 24.86
N ALA A 149 8.77 7.96 25.58
CA ALA A 149 7.87 7.25 26.47
C ALA A 149 6.97 6.32 25.63
N LEU A 150 6.68 5.12 26.14
CA LEU A 150 5.74 4.23 25.47
C LEU A 150 4.35 4.87 25.46
N PRO A 151 3.66 4.88 24.31
CA PRO A 151 2.33 5.46 24.22
C PRO A 151 1.33 4.55 24.95
N GLN A 152 0.20 5.12 25.35
CA GLN A 152 -0.89 4.31 25.87
C GLN A 152 -1.60 3.58 24.74
N VAL A 153 -1.96 2.32 24.97
CA VAL A 153 -2.75 1.54 24.01
C VAL A 153 -4.15 1.33 24.57
N VAL A 154 -5.15 1.82 23.83
CA VAL A 154 -6.57 1.66 24.16
C VAL A 154 -7.18 0.68 23.19
N ASN A 155 -7.65 -0.46 23.70
CA ASN A 155 -8.33 -1.46 22.89
C ASN A 155 -9.84 -1.32 23.03
N ARG A 156 -10.56 -1.11 21.92
CA ARG A 156 -12.03 -1.02 21.87
C ARG A 156 -12.68 -2.25 21.21
N THR A 157 -11.96 -3.36 21.18
CA THR A 157 -12.41 -4.64 20.62
C THR A 157 -12.29 -5.71 21.69
N GLU A 158 -13.10 -6.77 21.58
CA GLU A 158 -13.12 -7.89 22.52
C GLU A 158 -12.24 -9.03 22.00
N SER A 159 -12.18 -9.22 20.69
CA SER A 159 -11.46 -10.31 20.04
C SER A 159 -9.96 -10.07 19.86
N ILE A 160 -9.41 -8.96 20.35
CA ILE A 160 -7.98 -8.66 20.25
C ILE A 160 -7.38 -8.52 21.64
N ALA A 161 -6.24 -9.17 21.88
CA ALA A 161 -5.39 -8.88 23.02
C ALA A 161 -4.19 -8.05 22.59
N VAL A 162 -3.90 -6.99 23.34
CA VAL A 162 -2.63 -6.26 23.25
C VAL A 162 -1.62 -7.02 24.08
N LEU A 163 -0.66 -7.66 23.43
CA LEU A 163 0.36 -8.47 24.13
C LEU A 163 1.54 -7.63 24.60
N ASN A 164 2.00 -6.70 23.75
CA ASN A 164 3.19 -5.92 24.01
C ASN A 164 3.20 -4.64 23.17
N ILE A 165 3.84 -3.61 23.69
CA ILE A 165 4.28 -2.43 22.94
C ILE A 165 5.71 -2.10 23.35
N ALA A 166 6.60 -2.00 22.36
CA ALA A 166 8.01 -1.70 22.59
C ALA A 166 8.51 -0.68 21.57
N ALA A 167 9.47 0.14 21.99
CA ALA A 167 10.23 0.97 21.07
C ALA A 167 10.87 0.09 19.99
N ASN A 168 10.72 0.50 18.73
CA ASN A 168 11.31 -0.19 17.61
C ASN A 168 12.67 0.42 17.30
N ASN A 169 13.64 -0.40 16.87
CA ASN A 169 14.94 0.08 16.44
C ASN A 169 14.86 0.62 15.01
N SER A 170 14.44 1.88 14.87
CA SER A 170 14.21 2.53 13.57
C SER A 170 14.77 3.95 13.53
N THR A 171 15.08 4.44 12.32
CA THR A 171 15.64 5.79 12.13
C THR A 171 14.70 6.87 12.66
N LEU A 172 13.42 6.83 12.30
CA LEU A 172 12.39 7.66 12.93
C LEU A 172 11.80 6.90 14.12
N PRO A 173 11.44 7.56 15.24
CA PRO A 173 10.79 6.88 16.36
C PRO A 173 9.55 6.14 15.89
N SER A 174 9.46 4.86 16.26
CA SER A 174 8.30 4.03 16.02
C SER A 174 8.16 3.00 17.13
N TYR A 175 6.97 2.43 17.28
CA TYR A 175 6.74 1.34 18.23
C TYR A 175 6.26 0.10 17.49
N LYS A 176 6.68 -1.07 18.00
CA LYS A 176 6.18 -2.36 17.59
C LYS A 176 5.05 -2.77 18.52
N LEU A 177 3.84 -2.79 18.00
CA LEU A 177 2.63 -3.23 18.69
C LEU A 177 2.36 -4.70 18.35
N GLN A 178 2.26 -5.56 19.37
CA GLN A 178 1.94 -6.98 19.20
C GLN A 178 0.50 -7.24 19.60
N LEU A 179 -0.28 -7.73 18.64
CA LEU A 179 -1.71 -8.02 18.79
C LEU A 179 -1.95 -9.51 18.62
N ARG A 180 -2.84 -10.09 19.43
CA ARG A 180 -3.29 -11.47 19.27
C ARG A 180 -4.77 -11.52 18.98
N ASN A 181 -5.15 -12.29 17.96
CA ASN A 181 -6.54 -12.62 17.71
C ASN A 181 -7.01 -13.69 18.71
N LEU A 182 -7.98 -13.35 19.55
CA LEU A 182 -8.59 -14.24 20.54
C LEU A 182 -9.80 -15.00 20.00
N SER A 183 -10.34 -14.58 18.86
CA SER A 183 -11.49 -15.24 18.24
C SER A 183 -11.07 -16.51 17.48
N ASN A 184 -12.08 -17.34 17.18
CA ASN A 184 -11.95 -18.47 16.26
C ASN A 184 -12.13 -18.08 14.78
N LYS A 185 -12.22 -16.77 14.47
CA LYS A 185 -12.38 -16.24 13.11
C LYS A 185 -11.11 -15.49 12.71
N SER A 186 -10.66 -15.65 11.48
CA SER A 186 -9.54 -14.83 11.00
C SER A 186 -9.99 -13.36 10.85
N ILE A 187 -9.13 -12.44 11.27
CA ILE A 187 -9.32 -10.99 11.12
C ILE A 187 -8.72 -10.59 9.78
N ILE A 188 -9.50 -9.91 8.95
CA ILE A 188 -9.07 -9.46 7.62
C ILE A 188 -8.55 -8.01 7.63
N ALA A 189 -9.00 -7.20 8.58
CA ALA A 189 -8.62 -5.81 8.70
C ALA A 189 -8.81 -5.28 10.13
N LEU A 190 -8.01 -4.29 10.52
CA LEU A 190 -8.15 -3.55 11.79
C LEU A 190 -8.29 -2.06 11.54
N GLY A 191 -9.04 -1.38 12.40
CA GLY A 191 -8.99 0.07 12.53
C GLY A 191 -8.02 0.46 13.63
N ILE A 192 -7.03 1.30 13.32
CA ILE A 192 -6.04 1.80 14.29
C ILE A 192 -5.94 3.31 14.14
N ASN A 193 -6.19 4.04 15.22
CA ASN A 193 -6.02 5.48 15.28
C ASN A 193 -4.87 5.85 16.21
N GLU A 194 -4.07 6.82 15.79
CA GLU A 194 -2.99 7.38 16.59
C GLU A 194 -3.37 8.83 16.95
N LEU A 195 -3.53 9.10 18.24
CA LEU A 195 -3.95 10.40 18.78
C LEU A 195 -2.79 11.03 19.55
N VAL A 196 -2.74 12.36 19.52
CA VAL A 196 -1.83 13.16 20.34
C VAL A 196 -2.62 14.33 20.88
N ASN A 197 -2.63 14.54 22.21
CA ASN A 197 -3.48 15.54 22.85
C ASN A 197 -4.97 15.41 22.44
N ASN A 198 -5.51 14.18 22.41
CA ASN A 198 -6.86 13.84 21.95
C ASN A 198 -7.20 14.28 20.51
N ARG A 199 -6.20 14.64 19.69
CA ARG A 199 -6.38 14.97 18.29
C ARG A 199 -5.87 13.83 17.44
N LEU A 200 -6.71 13.36 16.52
CA LEU A 200 -6.33 12.37 15.52
C LEU A 200 -5.14 12.91 14.71
N ARG A 201 -4.02 12.19 14.74
CA ARG A 201 -2.84 12.48 13.93
C ARG A 201 -2.74 11.57 12.73
N LYS A 202 -3.10 10.31 12.94
CA LYS A 202 -3.06 9.29 11.89
C LYS A 202 -4.15 8.27 12.12
N SER A 203 -4.75 7.81 11.04
CA SER A 203 -5.66 6.67 11.01
C SER A 203 -5.11 5.66 10.02
N GLY A 204 -5.21 4.39 10.38
CA GLY A 204 -4.70 3.28 9.59
C GLY A 204 -5.71 2.14 9.56
N THR A 205 -5.80 1.49 8.41
CA THR A 205 -6.67 0.34 8.19
C THR A 205 -5.84 -0.85 7.69
N PRO A 206 -4.86 -1.36 8.47
CA PRO A 206 -4.07 -2.50 8.06
C PRO A 206 -4.99 -3.66 7.70
N ARG A 207 -4.68 -4.32 6.59
CA ARG A 207 -5.45 -5.42 6.00
C ARG A 207 -4.51 -6.45 5.40
N GLY A 208 -4.96 -7.71 5.34
CA GLY A 208 -4.20 -8.72 4.63
C GLY A 208 -4.18 -8.46 3.13
N GLN A 209 -3.09 -8.87 2.47
CA GLN A 209 -2.92 -8.65 1.03
C GLN A 209 -3.68 -9.71 0.23
N GLU A 210 -4.29 -9.31 -0.87
CA GLU A 210 -4.91 -10.23 -1.83
C GLU A 210 -5.90 -11.21 -1.18
N GLY A 211 -6.76 -10.69 -0.31
CA GLY A 211 -7.78 -11.46 0.40
C GLY A 211 -7.24 -12.39 1.49
N LEU A 212 -5.93 -12.45 1.73
CA LEU A 212 -5.38 -13.13 2.90
C LEU A 212 -5.87 -12.46 4.18
N PRO A 213 -6.02 -13.20 5.29
CA PRO A 213 -6.29 -12.60 6.57
C PRO A 213 -5.09 -11.76 7.04
N LEU A 214 -5.38 -10.69 7.76
CA LEU A 214 -4.35 -9.91 8.47
C LEU A 214 -3.83 -10.68 9.67
N ILE A 215 -4.74 -11.32 10.42
CA ILE A 215 -4.43 -12.11 11.61
C ILE A 215 -5.28 -13.38 11.58
N GLU A 216 -4.65 -14.53 11.41
CA GLU A 216 -5.32 -15.82 11.53
C GLU A 216 -5.95 -16.02 12.92
N ALA A 217 -6.93 -16.92 13.04
CA ALA A 217 -7.50 -17.29 14.33
C ALA A 217 -6.40 -17.74 15.32
N GLY A 218 -6.37 -17.14 16.51
CA GLY A 218 -5.37 -17.42 17.54
C GLY A 218 -3.97 -16.83 17.30
N ALA A 219 -3.68 -16.29 16.12
CA ALA A 219 -2.34 -15.84 15.71
C ALA A 219 -1.96 -14.47 16.26
N ILE A 220 -0.66 -14.16 16.17
CA ILE A 220 -0.07 -12.89 16.58
C ILE A 220 0.30 -12.07 15.35
N TYR A 221 -0.05 -10.79 15.36
CA TYR A 221 0.29 -9.80 14.35
C TYR A 221 1.15 -8.70 14.95
N ASN A 222 2.18 -8.29 14.20
CA ASN A 222 3.04 -7.18 14.56
C ASN A 222 2.68 -5.97 13.70
N HIS A 223 2.28 -4.88 14.35
CA HIS A 223 2.03 -3.61 13.69
C HIS A 223 3.09 -2.59 14.08
N THR A 224 3.50 -1.74 13.13
CA THR A 224 4.42 -0.62 13.40
C THR A 224 3.62 0.67 13.43
N VAL A 225 3.71 1.39 14.53
CA VAL A 225 3.05 2.68 14.74
C VAL A 225 4.08 3.81 14.81
N SER A 226 3.70 5.00 14.40
CA SER A 226 4.60 6.16 14.36
C SER A 226 4.84 6.66 15.79
N GLY A 227 6.08 6.94 16.18
CA GLY A 227 6.42 7.46 17.52
C GLY A 227 6.67 8.96 17.58
N ALA A 228 6.73 9.62 16.43
CA ALA A 228 6.86 11.05 16.29
C ALA A 228 6.06 11.52 15.08
N TYR A 229 5.52 12.74 15.18
CA TYR A 229 4.70 13.36 14.13
C TYR A 229 5.26 14.68 13.63
N ASN A 230 6.02 15.35 14.48
CA ASN A 230 6.67 16.61 14.17
C ASN A 230 8.17 16.48 14.39
N ALA A 231 8.88 17.51 13.98
CA ALA A 231 10.28 17.70 14.27
C ALA A 231 10.51 19.06 14.89
N GLN A 232 11.58 19.16 15.67
CA GLN A 232 12.21 20.44 15.98
C GLN A 232 13.55 20.52 15.24
N SER A 233 13.84 21.73 14.75
CA SER A 233 15.15 22.04 14.18
C SER A 233 16.18 22.12 15.30
N ALA A 234 17.22 21.28 15.26
CA ALA A 234 18.35 21.32 16.16
C ALA A 234 19.66 21.60 15.38
N PRO A 235 20.72 22.15 16.01
CA PRO A 235 21.99 22.44 15.35
C PRO A 235 22.65 21.22 14.66
N GLY A 236 22.29 20.00 15.08
CA GLY A 236 22.76 18.73 14.50
C GLY A 236 21.76 18.03 13.57
N GLY A 237 20.68 18.70 13.15
CA GLY A 237 19.68 18.13 12.24
C GLY A 237 18.31 17.91 12.88
N TYR A 238 17.65 16.82 12.49
CA TYR A 238 16.28 16.48 12.89
C TYR A 238 16.26 15.94 14.32
N MET A 239 15.49 16.58 15.19
CA MET A 239 15.09 16.03 16.48
C MET A 239 13.58 15.72 16.42
N PRO A 240 13.18 14.43 16.42
CA PRO A 240 11.77 14.08 16.44
C PRO A 240 11.09 14.64 17.69
N ASP A 241 9.87 15.13 17.55
CA ASP A 241 8.99 15.46 18.68
C ASP A 241 8.12 14.24 18.97
N ALA A 242 8.45 13.54 20.06
CA ALA A 242 7.70 12.40 20.56
C ALA A 242 6.81 12.85 21.72
N PRO A 243 5.52 13.11 21.46
CA PRO A 243 4.64 13.67 22.46
C PRO A 243 4.39 12.66 23.59
N PRO A 244 4.49 13.07 24.87
CA PRO A 244 4.36 12.16 26.01
C PRO A 244 2.95 11.58 26.18
N ASN A 245 1.95 12.16 25.52
CA ASN A 245 0.54 11.75 25.59
C ASN A 245 0.00 11.22 24.26
N GLN A 246 0.84 10.45 23.56
CA GLN A 246 0.39 9.69 22.42
C GLN A 246 -0.48 8.50 22.88
N GLU A 247 -1.60 8.31 22.19
CA GLU A 247 -2.49 7.15 22.35
C GLU A 247 -2.59 6.39 21.02
N ILE A 248 -2.56 5.06 21.11
CA ILE A 248 -2.87 4.16 20.00
C ILE A 248 -4.19 3.47 20.33
N ILE A 249 -5.19 3.69 19.50
CA ILE A 249 -6.55 3.17 19.71
C ILE A 249 -6.84 2.12 18.66
N ILE A 250 -7.08 0.88 19.09
CA ILE A 250 -7.62 -0.18 18.23
C ILE A 250 -9.13 0.01 18.22
N THR A 251 -9.67 0.51 17.11
CA THR A 251 -11.06 0.96 17.02
C THR A 251 -12.01 -0.09 16.44
N THR A 252 -11.50 -0.98 15.59
CA THR A 252 -12.33 -1.88 14.78
C THR A 252 -11.58 -3.17 14.50
N ALA A 253 -12.29 -4.29 14.52
CA ALA A 253 -11.83 -5.57 13.97
C ALA A 253 -12.87 -6.07 12.96
N VAL A 254 -12.46 -6.41 11.74
CA VAL A 254 -13.35 -7.01 10.73
C VAL A 254 -12.91 -8.45 10.50
N PHE A 255 -13.86 -9.37 10.56
CA PHE A 255 -13.63 -10.80 10.42
C PHE A 255 -13.88 -11.29 9.00
N ALA A 256 -13.33 -12.47 8.68
CA ALA A 256 -13.43 -13.07 7.36
C ALA A 256 -14.87 -13.32 6.88
N ASP A 257 -15.81 -13.56 7.81
CA ASP A 257 -17.24 -13.78 7.55
C ASP A 257 -18.04 -12.47 7.39
N GLY A 258 -17.39 -11.30 7.45
CA GLY A 258 -18.02 -9.99 7.33
C GLY A 258 -18.61 -9.44 8.64
N SER A 259 -18.57 -10.20 9.75
CA SER A 259 -18.86 -9.65 11.06
C SER A 259 -17.76 -8.67 11.51
N TYR A 260 -18.07 -7.79 12.46
CA TYR A 260 -17.10 -6.82 12.98
C TYR A 260 -17.36 -6.46 14.44
N GLU A 261 -16.33 -5.89 15.07
CA GLU A 261 -16.38 -5.23 16.37
C GLU A 261 -15.96 -3.76 16.23
N GLY A 262 -16.48 -2.90 17.11
CA GLY A 262 -16.05 -1.51 17.21
C GLY A 262 -16.73 -0.56 16.22
N ASP A 263 -15.97 0.33 15.59
CA ASP A 263 -16.52 1.40 14.75
C ASP A 263 -17.13 0.88 13.43
N ALA A 264 -18.44 1.08 13.27
CA ALA A 264 -19.21 0.63 12.12
C ALA A 264 -18.84 1.32 10.81
N GLN A 265 -18.45 2.60 10.85
CA GLN A 265 -18.05 3.34 9.66
C GLN A 265 -16.76 2.76 9.07
N THR A 266 -15.77 2.52 9.92
CA THR A 266 -14.50 1.89 9.55
C THR A 266 -14.72 0.47 9.02
N ALA A 267 -15.58 -0.31 9.69
CA ALA A 267 -15.92 -1.66 9.22
C ALA A 267 -16.60 -1.65 7.84
N ALA A 268 -17.57 -0.75 7.62
CA ALA A 268 -18.24 -0.61 6.33
C ALA A 268 -17.28 -0.24 5.21
N ALA A 269 -16.33 0.66 5.47
CA ALA A 269 -15.30 1.00 4.51
C ALA A 269 -14.43 -0.22 4.15
N MET A 270 -13.97 -0.99 5.14
CA MET A 270 -13.16 -2.19 4.91
C MET A 270 -13.91 -3.27 4.11
N ILE A 271 -15.18 -3.50 4.41
CA ILE A 271 -16.02 -4.43 3.66
C ILE A 271 -16.24 -3.92 2.23
N GLY A 272 -16.49 -2.62 2.05
CA GLY A 272 -16.61 -1.99 0.73
C GLY A 272 -15.35 -2.15 -0.12
N PHE A 273 -14.16 -1.99 0.47
CA PHE A 273 -12.90 -2.30 -0.20
C PHE A 273 -12.87 -3.75 -0.70
N ARG A 274 -13.17 -4.72 0.18
CA ARG A 274 -13.18 -6.14 -0.17
C ARG A 274 -14.19 -6.48 -1.27
N MET A 275 -15.36 -5.84 -1.25
CA MET A 275 -16.37 -5.98 -2.31
C MET A 275 -15.83 -5.50 -3.66
N GLY A 276 -15.20 -4.31 -3.70
CA GLY A 276 -14.60 -3.80 -4.92
C GLY A 276 -13.45 -4.68 -5.43
N GLU A 277 -12.61 -5.23 -4.54
CA GLU A 277 -11.56 -6.18 -4.94
C GLU A 277 -12.19 -7.40 -5.63
N LYS A 278 -13.22 -7.99 -5.01
CA LYS A 278 -13.90 -9.18 -5.54
C LYS A 278 -14.46 -8.95 -6.93
N ILE A 279 -15.18 -7.85 -7.11
CA ILE A 279 -15.80 -7.49 -8.40
C ILE A 279 -14.72 -7.32 -9.48
N GLN A 280 -13.62 -6.61 -9.18
CA GLN A 280 -12.60 -6.34 -10.20
C GLN A 280 -11.77 -7.58 -10.53
N VAL A 281 -11.39 -8.38 -9.53
CA VAL A 281 -10.66 -9.63 -9.72
C VAL A 281 -11.47 -10.59 -10.60
N GLN A 282 -12.78 -10.73 -10.37
CA GLN A 282 -13.68 -11.54 -11.20
C GLN A 282 -13.70 -11.08 -12.67
N LYS A 283 -13.64 -9.77 -12.94
CA LYS A 283 -13.60 -9.22 -14.30
C LYS A 283 -12.24 -9.41 -14.98
N LEU A 284 -11.15 -9.41 -14.21
CA LEU A 284 -9.79 -9.51 -14.74
C LEU A 284 -9.39 -10.92 -15.16
N ILE A 285 -9.79 -11.95 -14.42
CA ILE A 285 -9.42 -13.34 -14.73
C ILE A 285 -9.80 -13.75 -16.18
N PRO A 286 -11.03 -13.48 -16.69
CA PRO A 286 -11.37 -13.75 -18.08
C PRO A 286 -10.54 -12.96 -19.10
N LEU A 287 -10.14 -11.73 -18.79
CA LEU A 287 -9.28 -10.94 -19.69
C LEU A 287 -7.87 -11.52 -19.79
N ILE A 288 -7.31 -11.98 -18.67
CA ILE A 288 -6.02 -12.66 -18.63
C ILE A 288 -6.11 -13.99 -19.40
N GLN A 289 -7.17 -14.77 -19.18
CA GLN A 289 -7.40 -16.01 -19.93
C GLN A 289 -7.56 -15.77 -21.44
N ALA A 290 -8.26 -14.72 -21.84
CA ALA A 290 -8.39 -14.35 -23.24
C ALA A 290 -7.03 -13.99 -23.86
N ALA A 291 -6.17 -13.28 -23.12
CA ALA A 291 -4.82 -12.96 -23.58
C ALA A 291 -3.93 -14.21 -23.70
N LEU A 292 -4.05 -15.18 -22.77
CA LEU A 292 -3.35 -16.47 -22.84
C LEU A 292 -3.74 -17.29 -24.08
N ASN A 293 -5.01 -17.20 -24.50
CA ASN A 293 -5.53 -17.95 -25.64
C ASN A 293 -5.23 -17.28 -26.99
N GLU A 294 -4.71 -16.05 -27.01
CA GLU A 294 -4.36 -15.36 -28.25
C GLU A 294 -3.07 -15.94 -28.82
N THR A 295 -3.14 -16.43 -30.06
CA THR A 295 -2.01 -17.02 -30.79
C THR A 295 -1.70 -16.19 -32.03
N GLY A 296 -0.44 -16.20 -32.47
CA GLY A 296 -0.03 -15.61 -33.75
C GLY A 296 0.05 -14.07 -33.80
N THR A 297 -0.17 -13.37 -32.69
CA THR A 297 0.01 -11.92 -32.58
C THR A 297 1.46 -11.60 -32.20
N ASP A 298 2.02 -10.53 -32.75
CA ASP A 298 3.26 -9.93 -32.25
C ASP A 298 3.14 -9.62 -30.75
N VAL A 299 4.19 -9.92 -29.96
CA VAL A 299 4.13 -9.80 -28.49
C VAL A 299 3.86 -8.35 -28.04
N SER A 300 4.40 -7.36 -28.74
CA SER A 300 4.20 -5.95 -28.40
C SER A 300 2.75 -5.55 -28.64
N GLN A 301 2.17 -6.01 -29.75
CA GLN A 301 0.75 -5.79 -30.04
C GLN A 301 -0.17 -6.52 -29.04
N ALA A 302 0.20 -7.73 -28.62
CA ALA A 302 -0.55 -8.49 -27.62
C ALA A 302 -0.55 -7.77 -26.26
N ILE A 303 0.59 -7.24 -25.84
CA ILE A 303 0.72 -6.44 -24.60
C ILE A 303 -0.12 -5.18 -24.68
N GLU A 304 -0.03 -4.39 -25.75
CA GLU A 304 -0.80 -3.15 -25.89
C GLU A 304 -2.31 -3.42 -25.94
N LYS A 305 -2.74 -4.48 -26.61
CA LYS A 305 -4.14 -4.90 -26.63
C LYS A 305 -4.64 -5.33 -25.26
N PHE A 306 -3.83 -6.10 -24.52
CA PHE A 306 -4.16 -6.50 -23.15
C PHE A 306 -4.26 -5.29 -22.21
N LYS A 307 -3.28 -4.38 -22.29
CA LYS A 307 -3.24 -3.10 -21.56
C LYS A 307 -4.50 -2.27 -21.83
N ALA A 308 -4.89 -2.11 -23.09
CA ALA A 308 -6.11 -1.40 -23.48
C ALA A 308 -7.38 -2.05 -22.91
N ARG A 309 -7.49 -3.38 -22.96
CA ARG A 309 -8.64 -4.11 -22.39
C ARG A 309 -8.73 -3.93 -20.88
N VAL A 310 -7.62 -4.09 -20.16
CA VAL A 310 -7.57 -3.88 -18.71
C VAL A 310 -7.95 -2.43 -18.37
N ALA A 311 -7.37 -1.44 -19.06
CA ALA A 311 -7.66 -0.03 -18.84
C ALA A 311 -9.16 0.31 -19.06
N SER A 312 -9.81 -0.36 -20.01
CA SER A 312 -11.23 -0.15 -20.33
C SER A 312 -12.22 -0.69 -19.28
N LEU A 313 -11.77 -1.46 -18.29
CA LEU A 313 -12.64 -1.90 -17.21
C LEU A 313 -13.17 -0.71 -16.41
N SER A 314 -14.49 -0.70 -16.22
CA SER A 314 -15.20 0.31 -15.44
C SER A 314 -14.70 0.32 -13.98
N ASN A 315 -14.52 1.54 -13.46
CA ASN A 315 -14.24 1.80 -12.06
C ASN A 315 -15.52 2.16 -11.28
N GLU A 316 -16.69 2.05 -11.91
CA GLU A 316 -17.97 2.40 -11.29
C GLU A 316 -18.56 1.22 -10.52
N ALA A 317 -19.01 1.48 -9.29
CA ALA A 317 -19.72 0.51 -8.49
C ALA A 317 -21.17 0.42 -8.97
N ASP A 318 -21.65 -0.81 -9.18
CA ASP A 318 -23.04 -1.06 -9.52
C ASP A 318 -23.96 -0.75 -8.32
N ALA A 319 -25.21 -0.38 -8.63
CA ALA A 319 -26.18 0.04 -7.62
C ALA A 319 -26.51 -1.07 -6.62
N ASP A 320 -26.47 -2.34 -7.04
CA ASP A 320 -26.79 -3.48 -6.18
C ASP A 320 -25.71 -3.69 -5.12
N SER A 321 -24.43 -3.61 -5.50
CA SER A 321 -23.29 -3.67 -4.59
C SER A 321 -23.32 -2.54 -3.55
N VAL A 322 -23.63 -1.31 -3.97
CA VAL A 322 -23.76 -0.17 -3.06
C VAL A 322 -24.93 -0.37 -2.10
N SER A 323 -26.08 -0.78 -2.62
CA SER A 323 -27.29 -1.03 -1.83
C SER A 323 -27.07 -2.14 -0.80
N ALA A 324 -26.46 -3.26 -1.21
CA ALA A 324 -26.13 -4.36 -0.32
C ALA A 324 -25.23 -3.92 0.84
N LEU A 325 -24.20 -3.11 0.57
CA LEU A 325 -23.32 -2.59 1.62
C LEU A 325 -24.05 -1.61 2.55
N GLN A 326 -24.88 -0.72 2.02
CA GLN A 326 -25.69 0.19 2.82
C GLN A 326 -26.70 -0.54 3.73
N GLN A 327 -27.27 -1.64 3.24
CA GLN A 327 -28.19 -2.49 4.00
C GLN A 327 -27.48 -3.27 5.11
N ALA A 328 -26.24 -3.71 4.88
CA ALA A 328 -25.42 -4.36 5.91
C ALA A 328 -25.06 -3.43 7.07
N PHE A 329 -25.11 -2.11 6.87
CA PHE A 329 -24.77 -1.09 7.87
C PHE A 329 -25.90 -0.06 8.06
N PRO A 330 -27.06 -0.48 8.60
CA PRO A 330 -28.24 0.39 8.70
C PRO A 330 -28.04 1.57 9.65
N SER A 331 -27.17 1.43 10.65
CA SER A 331 -26.88 2.45 11.68
C SER A 331 -26.05 3.64 11.19
N LEU A 332 -25.45 3.56 10.00
CA LEU A 332 -24.66 4.66 9.45
C LEU A 332 -25.55 5.83 9.04
N ASN A 333 -25.03 7.05 9.25
CA ASN A 333 -25.69 8.26 8.78
C ASN A 333 -25.69 8.34 7.23
N GLN A 334 -26.57 9.16 6.68
CA GLN A 334 -26.77 9.25 5.22
C GLN A 334 -25.54 9.72 4.46
N LYS A 335 -24.74 10.63 5.04
CA LYS A 335 -23.50 11.11 4.42
C LYS A 335 -22.52 9.94 4.25
N VAL A 336 -22.26 9.21 5.32
CA VAL A 336 -21.37 8.04 5.27
C VAL A 336 -21.88 7.00 4.29
N LYS A 337 -23.19 6.74 4.26
CA LYS A 337 -23.79 5.81 3.28
C LYS A 337 -23.61 6.26 1.83
N ALA A 338 -23.68 7.56 1.56
CA ALA A 338 -23.41 8.11 0.23
C ALA A 338 -21.94 7.91 -0.17
N ASP A 339 -21.02 8.04 0.78
CA ASP A 339 -19.57 7.90 0.57
C ASP A 339 -19.16 6.42 0.34
N LEU A 340 -19.99 5.44 0.73
CA LEU A 340 -19.67 4.00 0.54
C LEU A 340 -19.50 3.60 -0.93
N LYS A 341 -20.18 4.29 -1.85
CA LYS A 341 -19.99 4.07 -3.29
C LYS A 341 -18.53 4.32 -3.67
N GLU A 342 -17.98 5.46 -3.24
CA GLU A 342 -16.60 5.83 -3.55
C GLU A 342 -15.60 4.82 -3.00
N VAL A 343 -15.84 4.26 -1.81
CA VAL A 343 -14.97 3.23 -1.23
C VAL A 343 -14.85 1.99 -2.11
N ILE A 344 -15.97 1.52 -2.67
CA ILE A 344 -15.97 0.38 -3.61
C ILE A 344 -15.17 0.76 -4.87
N GLU A 345 -15.41 1.95 -5.41
CA GLU A 345 -14.79 2.44 -6.65
C GLU A 345 -13.28 2.66 -6.54
N VAL A 346 -12.79 3.15 -5.39
CA VAL A 346 -11.36 3.22 -5.09
C VAL A 346 -10.72 1.84 -5.18
N SER A 347 -11.40 0.81 -4.65
CA SER A 347 -10.89 -0.56 -4.67
C SER A 347 -10.91 -1.18 -6.06
N LEU A 348 -12.00 -0.98 -6.83
CA LEU A 348 -12.09 -1.37 -8.24
C LEU A 348 -10.90 -0.81 -9.04
N ASN A 349 -10.62 0.48 -8.87
CA ASN A 349 -9.49 1.13 -9.53
C ASN A 349 -8.14 0.60 -9.03
N GLY A 350 -7.99 0.36 -7.72
CA GLY A 350 -6.76 -0.15 -7.13
C GLY A 350 -6.31 -1.47 -7.74
N VAL A 351 -7.21 -2.46 -7.83
CA VAL A 351 -6.89 -3.77 -8.43
C VAL A 351 -6.49 -3.64 -9.91
N LYS A 352 -7.18 -2.77 -10.66
CA LYS A 352 -6.85 -2.49 -12.06
C LYS A 352 -5.47 -1.84 -12.21
N PHE A 353 -5.21 -0.83 -11.38
CA PHE A 353 -3.95 -0.09 -11.38
C PHE A 353 -2.76 -1.00 -11.04
N ASP A 354 -2.91 -1.87 -10.04
CA ASP A 354 -1.87 -2.81 -9.63
C ASP A 354 -1.49 -3.80 -10.76
N LEU A 355 -2.47 -4.29 -11.53
CA LEU A 355 -2.21 -5.13 -12.68
C LEU A 355 -1.44 -4.38 -13.78
N LEU A 356 -1.87 -3.17 -14.12
CA LEU A 356 -1.20 -2.34 -15.13
C LEU A 356 0.22 -1.98 -14.70
N LYS A 357 0.43 -1.70 -13.42
CA LYS A 357 1.76 -1.46 -12.85
C LYS A 357 2.64 -2.71 -12.91
N SER A 358 2.10 -3.88 -12.59
CA SER A 358 2.79 -5.17 -12.72
C SER A 358 3.20 -5.45 -14.17
N LEU A 359 2.31 -5.19 -15.13
CA LEU A 359 2.60 -5.32 -16.57
C LEU A 359 3.72 -4.37 -17.01
N GLN A 360 3.68 -3.11 -16.56
CA GLN A 360 4.73 -2.15 -16.86
C GLN A 360 6.10 -2.57 -16.28
N GLN A 361 6.10 -3.19 -15.10
CA GLN A 361 7.33 -3.73 -14.49
C GLN A 361 7.87 -4.91 -15.31
N PHE A 362 6.99 -5.79 -15.79
CA PHE A 362 7.35 -6.86 -16.71
C PHE A 362 7.96 -6.31 -18.01
N GLU A 363 7.31 -5.35 -18.68
CA GLU A 363 7.82 -4.72 -19.91
C GLU A 363 9.21 -4.10 -19.71
N LYS A 364 9.46 -3.48 -18.56
CA LYS A 364 10.77 -2.91 -18.23
C LYS A 364 11.84 -3.97 -17.98
N ALA A 365 11.49 -5.06 -17.30
CA ALA A 365 12.41 -6.15 -17.02
C ALA A 365 12.82 -6.90 -18.30
N GLU A 366 11.88 -7.05 -19.24
CA GLU A 366 12.07 -7.76 -20.51
C GLU A 366 12.42 -6.84 -21.68
N MET A 367 12.80 -5.59 -21.43
CA MET A 367 12.97 -4.57 -22.50
C MET A 367 13.95 -5.00 -23.62
N GLN A 368 14.92 -5.87 -23.31
CA GLN A 368 15.91 -6.38 -24.28
C GLN A 368 15.55 -7.77 -24.85
N SER A 369 14.62 -8.49 -24.23
CA SER A 369 14.31 -9.90 -24.50
C SER A 369 12.82 -10.19 -24.59
N LEU A 370 12.01 -9.17 -24.87
CA LEU A 370 10.55 -9.28 -24.92
C LEU A 370 10.15 -10.36 -25.92
N ASN A 371 9.70 -11.49 -25.39
CA ASN A 371 9.36 -12.66 -26.17
C ASN A 371 8.00 -13.20 -25.74
N ALA A 372 7.33 -13.89 -26.67
CA ALA A 372 5.97 -14.36 -26.46
C ALA A 372 5.86 -15.39 -25.31
N ALA A 373 6.90 -16.21 -25.08
CA ALA A 373 6.90 -17.20 -24.01
C ALA A 373 6.94 -16.54 -22.64
N ALA A 374 7.81 -15.56 -22.42
CA ALA A 374 7.89 -14.81 -21.17
C ALA A 374 6.58 -14.07 -20.85
N PHE A 375 5.93 -13.47 -21.85
CA PHE A 375 4.64 -12.82 -21.65
C PHE A 375 3.54 -13.83 -21.33
N HIS A 376 3.51 -14.98 -22.01
CA HIS A 376 2.57 -16.06 -21.72
C HIS A 376 2.76 -16.61 -20.29
N ASP A 377 4.01 -16.83 -19.86
CA ASP A 377 4.33 -17.29 -18.51
C ASP A 377 3.92 -16.26 -17.45
N TRP A 378 4.17 -14.97 -17.70
CA TRP A 378 3.73 -13.88 -16.83
C TRP A 378 2.20 -13.83 -16.70
N LEU A 379 1.47 -13.98 -17.82
CA LEU A 379 0.01 -14.05 -17.81
C LEU A 379 -0.49 -15.27 -17.01
N GLY A 380 0.16 -16.42 -17.17
CA GLY A 380 -0.18 -17.66 -16.46
C GLY A 380 -0.05 -17.52 -14.94
N GLN A 381 1.10 -17.01 -14.47
CA GLN A 381 1.36 -16.74 -13.05
C GLN A 381 0.40 -15.67 -12.50
N THR A 382 0.14 -14.63 -13.30
CA THR A 382 -0.79 -13.57 -12.91
C THR A 382 -2.22 -14.11 -12.79
N LYS A 383 -2.66 -14.97 -13.71
CA LYS A 383 -3.97 -15.62 -13.63
C LYS A 383 -4.09 -16.45 -12.36
N GLU A 384 -3.12 -17.32 -12.10
CA GLU A 384 -3.12 -18.18 -10.92
C GLU A 384 -3.22 -17.35 -9.62
N ARG A 385 -2.40 -16.29 -9.51
CA ARG A 385 -2.45 -15.36 -8.38
C ARG A 385 -3.84 -14.75 -8.18
N TYR A 386 -4.48 -14.27 -9.25
CA TYR A 386 -5.81 -13.67 -9.18
C TYR A 386 -6.92 -14.70 -8.89
N GLU A 387 -6.79 -15.93 -9.38
CA GLU A 387 -7.71 -17.03 -9.05
C GLU A 387 -7.62 -17.41 -7.56
N GLN A 388 -6.40 -17.50 -7.03
CA GLN A 388 -6.17 -17.75 -5.61
C GLN A 388 -6.67 -16.58 -4.74
N TRP A 389 -6.48 -15.33 -5.19
CA TRP A 389 -7.05 -14.15 -4.53
C TRP A 389 -8.56 -14.25 -4.48
N LEU A 390 -9.22 -14.50 -5.61
CA LEU A 390 -10.68 -14.63 -5.66
C LEU A 390 -11.20 -15.73 -4.74
N ALA A 391 -10.51 -16.87 -4.66
CA ALA A 391 -10.90 -17.99 -3.79
C ALA A 391 -10.87 -17.62 -2.29
N ARG A 392 -10.10 -16.60 -1.91
CA ARG A 392 -10.02 -16.11 -0.52
C ARG A 392 -11.05 -15.01 -0.20
N LEU A 393 -11.64 -14.36 -1.21
CA LEU A 393 -12.57 -13.24 -1.07
C LEU A 393 -14.02 -13.69 -0.88
#